data_AF-A0AAJ1V4K4-F1
#
_entry.id   AF-A0AAJ1V4K4-F1
#
_cell.length_a   1.000
_cell.length_b   1.000
_cell.length_c   1.000
_cell.angle_alpha   90.00
_cell.angle_beta   90.00
_cell.angle_gamma   90.00
#
_symmetry.space_group_name_H-M   'P 1'
#
loop_
_entity.id
_entity.type
_entity.pdbx_description
1 polymer ?
#
loop_
_entity_poly.entity_id
_entity_poly.type
_entity_poly.pdbx_seq_one_letter_code
_entity_poly.pdbx_strand_id
1 'polypeptide(L)' 'GRLPPTLMPVMSSVDRETRQLQLLLVMGVDDSLGGVVRLNGTLYPAFAVPSADNSQLVISALTDKGLRYAGYGVAVNH' A
#
# COMPACT_ATOMS: atom_id res chain seq x y z
N GLY A 1 -4.29 21.91 21.15
CA GLY A 1 -4.55 20.48 20.95
C GLY A 1 -3.85 20.03 19.70
N ARG A 2 -2.94 19.06 19.77
CA ARG A 2 -2.28 18.52 18.59
C ARG A 2 -3.26 17.51 17.99
N LEU A 3 -3.78 17.77 16.80
CA LEU A 3 -4.50 16.75 16.03
C LEU A 3 -3.60 15.50 16.00
N PRO A 4 -4.14 14.29 16.17
CA PRO A 4 -3.35 13.08 15.94
C PRO A 4 -2.76 13.20 14.53
N PRO A 5 -1.56 12.68 14.27
CA PRO A 5 -1.16 12.44 12.89
C PRO A 5 -2.16 11.45 12.30
N THR A 6 -3.20 11.97 11.65
CA THR A 6 -4.25 11.15 11.08
C THR A 6 -3.61 10.40 9.94
N LEU A 7 -3.55 9.07 10.03
CA LEU A 7 -3.18 8.24 8.89
C LEU A 7 -4.10 8.60 7.73
N MET A 8 -3.54 9.17 6.67
CA MET A 8 -4.31 9.60 5.52
C MET A 8 -4.35 8.44 4.53
N PRO A 9 -5.53 7.86 4.21
CA PRO A 9 -5.60 6.88 3.15
C PRO A 9 -5.25 7.54 1.82
N VAL A 10 -4.26 6.99 1.13
CA VAL A 10 -3.79 7.50 -0.17
C VAL A 10 -4.33 6.65 -1.30
N MET A 11 -4.42 5.34 -1.09
CA MET A 11 -4.85 4.40 -2.11
C MET A 11 -5.55 3.21 -1.46
N SER A 12 -6.66 2.79 -2.05
CA SER A 12 -7.34 1.55 -1.70
C SER A 12 -7.73 0.79 -2.95
N SER A 13 -7.55 -0.52 -2.93
CA SER A 13 -8.07 -1.43 -3.95
C SER A 13 -8.94 -2.49 -3.29
N VAL A 14 -10.11 -2.72 -3.88
CA VAL A 14 -11.06 -3.75 -3.45
C VAL A 14 -11.36 -4.65 -4.64
N ASP A 15 -11.49 -5.93 -4.37
CA ASP A 15 -11.93 -6.88 -5.38
C ASP A 15 -13.40 -6.62 -5.72
N ARG A 16 -13.70 -6.51 -7.02
CA ARG A 16 -15.01 -6.04 -7.49
C ARG A 16 -16.13 -7.05 -7.21
N GLU A 17 -15.80 -8.34 -7.24
CA GLU A 17 -16.77 -9.42 -7.13
C GLU A 17 -17.04 -9.77 -5.66
N THR A 18 -15.97 -9.99 -4.90
CA THR A 18 -16.02 -10.42 -3.50
C THR A 18 -16.12 -9.26 -2.52
N ARG A 19 -15.89 -8.02 -2.98
CA ARG A 19 -15.77 -6.80 -2.15
C ARG A 19 -14.70 -6.88 -1.07
N GLN A 20 -13.75 -7.81 -1.20
CA GLN A 20 -12.66 -7.95 -0.26
C GLN A 20 -11.60 -6.88 -0.50
N LEU A 21 -11.05 -6.33 0.59
CA LEU A 21 -9.90 -5.45 0.52
C LEU A 21 -8.70 -6.21 -0.08
N GLN A 22 -8.12 -5.65 -1.14
CA GLN A 22 -6.91 -6.14 -1.79
C GLN A 22 -5.69 -5.29 -1.42
N LEU A 23 -5.87 -3.98 -1.25
CA LEU A 23 -4.81 -3.05 -0.89
C LEU A 23 -5.39 -1.89 -0.10
N LEU A 24 -4.69 -1.47 0.96
CA LEU A 24 -4.86 -0.18 1.58
C LEU A 24 -3.47 0.39 1.86
N LEU A 25 -3.19 1.57 1.32
CA LEU A 25 -2.00 2.35 1.60
C LEU A 25 -2.41 3.64 2.31
N VAL A 26 -1.70 3.92 3.40
CA VAL A 26 -1.81 5.13 4.21
C VAL A 26 -0.49 5.89 4.18
N MET A 27 -0.57 7.21 4.19
CA MET A 27 0.57 8.08 4.38
C MET A 27 0.86 8.23 5.88
N GLY A 28 2.08 7.89 6.26
CA GLY A 28 2.62 8.12 7.60
C GLY A 28 3.09 9.56 7.81
N VAL A 29 3.61 9.83 9.01
CA VAL A 29 4.12 11.17 9.41
C VAL A 29 5.38 11.60 8.66
N ASP A 30 6.13 10.65 8.11
CA ASP A 30 7.39 10.87 7.41
C ASP A 30 7.22 10.75 5.88
N ASP A 31 6.00 11.00 5.36
CA ASP A 31 5.59 10.81 3.96
C ASP A 31 5.80 9.38 3.41
N SER A 32 6.08 8.42 4.29
CA SER A 32 6.20 7.01 3.94
C SER A 32 4.83 6.42 3.60
N LEU A 33 4.75 5.65 2.51
CA LEU A 33 3.56 4.89 2.14
C LEU A 33 3.65 3.46 2.67
N GLY A 34 2.77 3.13 3.61
CA GLY A 34 2.66 1.80 4.19
C GLY A 34 1.20 1.37 4.32
N GLY A 35 0.94 0.11 4.65
CA GLY A 35 -0.42 -0.35 4.91
C GLY A 35 -0.56 -1.85 4.85
N VAL A 36 -1.59 -2.35 4.17
CA VAL A 36 -1.85 -3.80 4.03
C VAL A 36 -2.16 -4.18 2.60
N VAL A 37 -1.71 -5.37 2.20
CA VAL A 37 -2.00 -5.96 0.89
C VAL A 37 -2.41 -7.42 1.05
N ARG A 38 -3.38 -7.87 0.25
CA ARG A 38 -3.80 -9.27 0.22
C ARG A 38 -2.93 -10.04 -0.75
N LEU A 39 -2.29 -11.10 -0.26
CA LEU A 39 -1.53 -12.05 -1.06
C LEU A 39 -2.01 -13.46 -0.73
N ASN A 40 -2.44 -14.21 -1.74
CA ASN A 40 -2.98 -15.57 -1.60
C ASN A 40 -4.06 -15.67 -0.52
N GLY A 41 -4.99 -14.73 -0.48
CA GLY A 41 -6.09 -14.70 0.48
C GLY A 41 -5.75 -14.16 1.86
N THR A 42 -4.48 -13.92 2.20
CA THR A 42 -4.03 -13.42 3.51
C THR A 42 -3.61 -11.96 3.42
N LEU A 43 -3.94 -11.15 4.43
CA LEU A 43 -3.48 -9.76 4.52
C LEU A 43 -2.10 -9.71 5.18
N TYR A 44 -1.17 -9.01 4.55
CA TYR A 44 0.18 -8.76 5.04
C TYR A 44 0.44 -7.27 5.17
N PRO A 45 1.29 -6.83 6.11
CA PRO A 45 1.85 -5.49 6.09
C PRO A 45 2.50 -5.21 4.74
N ALA A 46 2.30 -4.00 4.22
CA ALA A 46 2.78 -3.60 2.91
C ALA A 46 3.61 -2.31 2.97
N PHE A 47 4.61 -2.23 2.11
CA PHE A 47 5.36 -1.02 1.82
C PHE A 47 5.16 -0.67 0.35
N ALA A 48 4.99 0.63 0.07
CA ALA A 48 4.97 1.15 -1.29
C ALA A 48 6.14 2.11 -1.48
N VAL A 49 6.99 1.80 -2.46
CA VAL A 49 8.16 2.62 -2.81
C VAL A 49 8.07 3.05 -4.27
N PRO A 50 8.46 4.27 -4.64
CA PRO A 50 8.54 4.66 -6.04
C PRO A 50 9.46 3.73 -6.85
N SER A 51 9.10 3.45 -8.09
CA SER A 51 10.00 2.84 -9.07
C SER A 51 11.16 3.79 -9.39
N ALA A 52 12.24 3.26 -9.96
CA ALA A 52 13.45 4.04 -10.24
C ALA A 52 13.20 5.26 -11.17
N ASP A 53 12.21 5.15 -12.04
CA ASP A 53 11.78 6.21 -12.98
C ASP A 53 10.61 7.06 -12.42
N ASN A 54 10.17 6.81 -11.19
CA ASN A 54 9.04 7.44 -10.52
C ASN A 54 7.69 7.33 -11.26
N SER A 55 7.55 6.40 -12.21
CA SER A 55 6.31 6.21 -12.96
C SER A 55 5.26 5.39 -12.18
N GLN A 56 5.71 4.60 -11.21
CA GLN A 56 4.89 3.64 -10.47
C GLN A 56 5.28 3.57 -8.99
N LEU A 57 4.38 3.06 -8.18
CA LEU A 57 4.63 2.59 -6.83
C LEU A 57 4.75 1.07 -6.85
N VAL A 58 5.89 0.54 -6.42
CA VAL A 58 6.11 -0.88 -6.22
C VAL A 58 5.60 -1.27 -4.83
N ILE A 59 4.66 -2.21 -4.79
CA ILE A 59 4.03 -2.67 -3.55
C ILE A 59 4.65 -4.01 -3.17
N SER A 60 5.19 -4.08 -1.96
CA SER A 60 5.77 -5.29 -1.38
C SER A 60 5.07 -5.68 -0.10
N ALA A 61 4.73 -6.95 0.05
CA ALA A 61 4.21 -7.56 1.26
C ALA A 61 5.37 -8.04 2.15
N LEU A 62 5.31 -7.73 3.45
CA LEU A 62 6.19 -8.33 4.45
C LEU A 62 5.57 -9.64 4.93
N THR A 63 6.15 -10.75 4.49
CA THR A 63 5.74 -12.11 4.86
C THR A 63 6.72 -12.72 5.87
N ASP A 64 6.37 -13.88 6.41
CA ASP A 64 7.26 -14.72 7.20
C ASP A 64 8.55 -15.13 6.45
N LYS A 65 8.51 -15.14 5.12
CA LYS A 65 9.65 -15.41 4.23
C LYS A 65 10.38 -14.14 3.78
N GLY A 66 10.09 -13.00 4.40
CA GLY A 66 10.62 -11.70 4.04
C GLY A 66 9.74 -10.95 3.03
N LEU A 67 10.33 -9.96 2.37
CA LEU A 67 9.63 -9.12 1.39
C LEU A 67 9.26 -9.91 0.14
N ARG A 68 8.00 -9.83 -0.26
CA ARG A 68 7.48 -10.42 -1.50
C ARG A 68 6.79 -9.35 -2.32
N TYR A 69 7.06 -9.34 -3.61
CA TYR A 69 6.36 -8.48 -4.55
C TYR A 69 4.85 -8.79 -4.55
N ALA A 70 4.03 -7.74 -4.49
CA ALA A 70 2.57 -7.85 -4.41
C ALA A 70 1.83 -7.08 -5.52
N GLY A 71 2.50 -6.14 -6.21
CA GLY A 71 1.91 -5.43 -7.33
C GLY A 71 2.55 -4.08 -7.63
N TYR A 72 1.96 -3.37 -8.60
CA TYR A 72 2.25 -1.97 -8.89
C TYR A 72 0.99 -1.12 -8.71
N GLY A 73 1.16 0.10 -8.20
CA GLY A 73 0.18 1.18 -8.30
C GLY A 73 0.70 2.24 -9.28
N VAL A 74 -0.14 2.73 -10.18
CA VAL A 74 0.26 3.85 -11.06
C VAL A 74 0.14 5.14 -10.26
N ALA A 75 1.22 5.93 -10.22
CA ALA A 75 1.16 7.28 -9.69
C ALA A 75 0.47 8.17 -10.72
N VAL A 76 -0.71 8.70 -10.40
CA VAL A 76 -1.36 9.74 -11.20
C VAL A 76 -0.95 11.08 -10.59
N ASN A 77 0.09 11.70 -11.13
CA ASN A 77 0.43 13.07 -10.79
C ASN A 77 -0.60 13.99 -11.47
N HIS A 78 -1.36 14.73 -10.66
CA HIS A 78 -2.22 15.83 -11.10
C HIS A 78 -1.51 17.17 -10.89
#